data_AF-A0A1I0CX92-F1
#
_entry.id   AF-A0A1I0CX92-F1
#
_cell.length_a   1.000
_cell.length_b   1.000
_cell.length_c   1.000
_cell.angle_alpha   90.00
_cell.angle_beta   90.00
_cell.angle_gamma   90.00
#
_symmetry.space_group_name_H-M   'P 1'
#
loop_
_entity.id
_entity.type
_entity.pdbx_description
1 polymer ?
#
loop_
_entity_poly.entity_id
_entity_poly.type
_entity_poly.pdbx_seq_one_letter_code
_entity_poly.pdbx_strand_id
1 'polypeptide(L)'
;MKHIVNILIVSQLIFQGLVNGQDYRSDVCTPKGSNVVAWTMDSEYSDSLKSYWDSYYGSAYPNIEILATNGIYSTTKKFNCHSYAWHVSDGGTNRWIGYYQGNADEYIYWEDGSYIEVTGFVPYPGKVNWSSGDHSAITTENPGVLISKWNEYPLMRHA
;
A
#
# COMPACT_ATOMS: atom_id res chain seq x y z
N MET A 1 54.08 -38.90 32.90
CA MET A 1 52.83 -38.13 32.91
C MET A 1 52.75 -37.28 31.65
N LYS A 2 51.87 -37.62 30.71
CA LYS A 2 51.49 -36.75 29.58
C LYS A 2 49.97 -36.81 29.49
N HIS A 3 49.31 -35.72 29.87
CA HIS A 3 47.87 -35.58 29.73
C HIS A 3 47.57 -35.13 28.30
N ILE A 4 46.86 -35.95 27.53
CA ILE A 4 46.34 -35.58 26.21
C ILE A 4 44.94 -35.04 26.45
N VAL A 5 44.73 -33.76 26.16
CA VAL A 5 43.41 -33.11 26.18
C VAL A 5 42.85 -33.17 24.76
N ASN A 6 41.82 -33.98 24.55
CA ASN A 6 41.08 -33.99 23.29
C ASN A 6 40.08 -32.82 23.32
N ILE A 7 40.37 -31.76 22.56
CA ILE A 7 39.44 -30.65 22.36
C ILE A 7 38.62 -30.97 21.10
N LEU A 8 37.34 -31.26 21.30
CA LEU A 8 36.36 -31.40 20.21
C LEU A 8 35.77 -30.02 19.92
N ILE A 9 36.17 -29.38 18.82
CA ILE A 9 35.52 -28.15 18.34
C ILE A 9 34.38 -28.56 17.42
N VAL A 10 33.15 -28.57 17.94
CA VAL A 10 31.94 -28.65 17.12
C VAL A 10 31.61 -27.23 16.67
N SER A 11 32.04 -26.83 15.47
CA SER A 11 31.57 -25.58 14.87
C SER A 11 30.17 -25.79 14.34
N GLN A 12 29.15 -25.35 15.08
CA GLN A 12 27.82 -25.17 14.51
C GLN A 12 27.86 -23.98 13.56
N LEU A 13 27.89 -24.26 12.26
CA LEU A 13 27.50 -23.30 11.24
C LEU A 13 26.00 -23.02 11.40
N ILE A 14 25.67 -21.91 12.05
CA ILE A 14 24.32 -21.37 12.04
C ILE A 14 24.13 -20.73 10.65
N PHE A 15 23.49 -21.46 9.74
CA PHE A 15 22.99 -20.87 8.50
C PHE A 15 21.75 -20.06 8.84
N GLN A 16 21.91 -18.77 9.16
CA GLN A 16 20.78 -17.86 9.20
C GLN A 16 20.37 -17.57 7.76
N GLY A 17 19.48 -18.40 7.22
CA GLY A 17 18.76 -18.06 6.01
C GLY A 17 17.97 -16.78 6.29
N LEU A 18 18.31 -15.70 5.58
CA LEU A 18 17.44 -14.53 5.46
C LEU A 18 16.20 -14.97 4.68
N VAL A 19 15.20 -15.50 5.38
CA VAL A 19 13.87 -15.67 4.79
C VAL A 19 13.27 -14.27 4.79
N ASN A 20 13.37 -13.56 3.67
CA ASN A 20 12.45 -12.45 3.43
C ASN A 20 11.05 -13.07 3.46
N GLY A 21 10.15 -12.56 4.30
CA GLY A 21 8.79 -13.07 4.33
C GLY A 21 8.16 -12.87 2.96
N GLN A 22 7.38 -13.86 2.55
CA GLN A 22 6.60 -13.75 1.33
C GLN A 22 5.34 -12.95 1.65
N ASP A 23 4.88 -12.16 0.68
CA ASP A 23 3.57 -11.53 0.78
C ASP A 23 2.51 -12.62 1.00
N TYR A 24 1.53 -12.33 1.86
CA TYR A 24 0.52 -13.32 2.23
C TYR A 24 -0.87 -12.71 2.23
N ARG A 25 -1.85 -13.55 1.89
CA ARG A 25 -3.26 -13.16 1.86
C ARG A 25 -3.73 -12.80 3.26
N SER A 26 -4.35 -11.63 3.38
CA SER A 26 -4.87 -11.05 4.61
C SER A 26 -6.04 -10.14 4.24
N ASP A 27 -7.21 -10.74 4.09
CA ASP A 27 -8.43 -10.07 3.63
C ASP A 27 -8.86 -8.95 4.59
N VAL A 28 -9.64 -8.00 4.06
CA VAL A 28 -10.30 -6.93 4.82
C VAL A 28 -11.80 -6.96 4.58
N CYS A 29 -12.55 -6.19 5.36
CA CYS A 29 -13.98 -6.05 5.17
C CYS A 29 -14.36 -4.65 4.71
N THR A 30 -15.38 -4.57 3.87
CA THR A 30 -16.11 -3.33 3.60
C THR A 30 -16.84 -2.84 4.87
N PRO A 31 -17.33 -1.59 4.90
CA PRO A 31 -18.19 -1.10 5.97
C PRO A 31 -19.43 -1.96 6.29
N LYS A 32 -20.02 -2.63 5.28
CA LYS A 32 -21.13 -3.57 5.48
C LYS A 32 -20.70 -5.00 5.82
N GLY A 33 -19.40 -5.26 5.89
CA GLY A 33 -18.84 -6.53 6.33
C GLY A 33 -18.57 -7.55 5.21
N SER A 34 -18.69 -7.16 3.94
CA SER A 34 -18.33 -8.03 2.83
C SER A 34 -16.82 -8.22 2.76
N ASN A 35 -16.37 -9.45 2.50
CA ASN A 35 -14.96 -9.78 2.45
C ASN A 35 -14.32 -9.30 1.14
N VAL A 36 -13.23 -8.55 1.25
CA VAL A 36 -12.40 -8.06 0.15
C VAL A 36 -11.05 -8.78 0.22
N VAL A 37 -10.66 -9.44 -0.87
CA VAL A 37 -9.36 -10.10 -0.92
C VAL A 37 -8.27 -9.04 -0.86
N ALA A 38 -7.34 -9.23 0.08
CA ALA A 38 -6.26 -8.29 0.33
C ALA A 38 -5.00 -9.03 0.77
N TRP A 39 -3.87 -8.34 0.74
CA TRP A 39 -2.56 -8.92 1.02
C TRP A 39 -1.76 -8.05 1.98
N THR A 40 -0.97 -8.68 2.82
CA THR A 40 0.06 -8.03 3.61
C THR A 40 1.36 -8.13 2.84
N MET A 41 1.95 -6.98 2.54
CA MET A 41 3.23 -6.89 1.85
C MET A 41 4.33 -6.97 2.91
N ASP A 42 5.13 -8.03 2.88
CA ASP A 42 6.13 -8.27 3.92
C ASP A 42 7.39 -7.41 3.69
N SER A 43 7.78 -7.29 2.42
CA SER A 43 8.90 -6.43 2.01
C SER A 43 8.58 -4.93 2.15
N GLU A 44 9.62 -4.12 2.27
CA GLU A 44 9.54 -2.67 2.26
C GLU A 44 10.80 -2.08 1.62
N TYR A 45 10.67 -0.89 1.05
CA TYR A 45 11.82 -0.13 0.56
C TYR A 45 12.72 0.33 1.70
N SER A 46 14.03 0.36 1.46
CA SER A 46 14.95 1.09 2.33
C SER A 46 14.60 2.58 2.35
N ASP A 47 14.98 3.26 3.41
CA ASP A 47 14.79 4.72 3.55
C ASP A 47 15.38 5.51 2.38
N SER A 48 16.52 5.06 1.85
CA SER A 48 17.15 5.65 0.66
C SER A 48 16.30 5.51 -0.60
N LEU A 49 15.67 4.36 -0.82
CA LEU A 49 14.78 4.13 -1.96
C LEU A 49 13.47 4.89 -1.80
N LYS A 50 12.92 4.98 -0.58
CA LYS A 50 11.75 5.80 -0.29
C LYS A 50 12.02 7.27 -0.59
N SER A 51 13.13 7.81 -0.09
CA SER A 51 13.55 9.19 -0.36
C SER A 51 13.80 9.44 -1.85
N TYR A 52 14.37 8.47 -2.57
CA TYR A 52 14.59 8.57 -4.00
C TYR A 52 13.28 8.68 -4.76
N TRP A 53 12.31 7.80 -4.50
CA TRP A 53 11.02 7.81 -5.20
C TRP A 53 10.18 9.05 -4.86
N ASP A 54 10.15 9.47 -3.60
CA ASP A 54 9.51 10.72 -3.20
C ASP A 54 10.09 11.90 -3.99
N SER A 55 11.42 11.96 -4.12
CA SER A 55 12.12 13.02 -4.87
C SER A 55 11.90 12.94 -6.38
N TYR A 56 11.89 11.72 -6.95
CA TYR A 56 11.67 11.49 -8.36
C TYR A 56 10.29 11.99 -8.79
N TYR A 57 9.22 11.57 -8.09
CA TYR A 57 7.86 12.00 -8.40
C TYR A 57 7.65 13.49 -8.14
N GLY A 58 8.18 14.02 -7.04
CA GLY A 58 8.14 15.46 -6.76
C GLY A 58 8.83 16.32 -7.82
N SER A 59 9.87 15.79 -8.48
CA SER A 59 10.56 16.49 -9.57
C SER A 59 9.85 16.32 -10.92
N ALA A 60 9.31 15.13 -11.19
CA ALA A 60 8.66 14.80 -12.46
C ALA A 60 7.30 15.50 -12.62
N TYR A 61 6.60 15.78 -11.51
CA TYR A 61 5.28 16.38 -11.50
C TYR A 61 5.28 17.65 -10.64
N PRO A 62 5.59 18.84 -11.18
CA PRO A 62 5.82 20.04 -10.36
C PRO A 62 4.56 20.60 -9.66
N ASN A 63 3.36 20.12 -10.00
CA ASN A 63 2.08 20.60 -9.47
C ASN A 63 1.42 19.61 -8.48
N ILE A 64 2.22 18.75 -7.84
CA ILE A 64 1.73 17.82 -6.82
C ILE A 64 2.22 18.23 -5.43
N GLU A 65 1.57 17.70 -4.40
CA GLU A 65 2.08 17.70 -3.03
C GLU A 65 2.31 16.24 -2.60
N ILE A 66 3.55 15.93 -2.18
CA ILE A 66 3.92 14.63 -1.61
C ILE A 66 3.44 14.58 -0.14
N LEU A 67 2.61 13.60 0.20
CA LEU A 67 2.03 13.43 1.54
C LEU A 67 2.67 12.26 2.26
N ALA A 68 3.12 12.44 3.50
CA ALA A 68 3.71 11.36 4.29
C ALA A 68 2.66 10.27 4.62
N THR A 69 3.03 9.00 4.50
CA THR A 69 2.18 7.85 4.85
C THR A 69 2.48 7.29 6.23
N ASN A 70 3.76 7.28 6.64
CA ASN A 70 4.23 6.81 7.95
C ASN A 70 5.14 7.85 8.63
N GLY A 71 4.73 9.12 8.61
CA GLY A 71 5.38 10.21 9.35
C GLY A 71 6.71 10.74 8.80
N ILE A 72 7.40 10.01 7.92
CA ILE A 72 8.67 10.44 7.32
C ILE A 72 8.60 10.42 5.78
N TYR A 73 8.18 9.30 5.22
CA TYR A 73 8.15 9.09 3.76
C TYR A 73 6.73 8.95 3.25
N SER A 74 6.56 9.27 1.97
CA SER A 74 5.32 9.04 1.24
C SER A 74 5.29 7.66 0.59
N THR A 75 6.39 7.27 -0.06
CA THR A 75 6.58 5.97 -0.70
C THR A 75 6.52 4.82 0.30
N THR A 76 5.76 3.78 -0.04
CA THR A 76 5.71 2.52 0.72
C THR A 76 5.11 1.40 -0.12
N LYS A 77 5.69 0.20 0.02
CA LYS A 77 5.13 -1.03 -0.56
C LYS A 77 3.93 -1.57 0.24
N LYS A 78 3.64 -1.02 1.42
CA LYS A 78 2.67 -1.63 2.35
C LYS A 78 1.22 -1.51 1.91
N PHE A 79 0.90 -0.60 1.00
CA PHE A 79 -0.44 -0.43 0.44
C PHE A 79 -0.41 0.34 -0.89
N ASN A 80 -1.46 0.17 -1.69
CA ASN A 80 -1.62 0.78 -3.01
C ASN A 80 -2.77 1.80 -3.06
N CYS A 81 -3.11 2.29 -4.26
CA CYS A 81 -4.17 3.26 -4.52
C CYS A 81 -5.54 2.80 -4.01
N HIS A 82 -5.94 1.56 -4.32
CA HIS A 82 -7.22 0.99 -3.88
C HIS A 82 -7.30 0.88 -2.36
N SER A 83 -6.25 0.35 -1.72
CA SER A 83 -6.23 0.29 -0.26
C SER A 83 -6.25 1.68 0.37
N TYR A 84 -5.51 2.65 -0.18
CA TYR A 84 -5.58 4.02 0.32
C TYR A 84 -7.00 4.57 0.24
N ALA A 85 -7.62 4.48 -0.93
CA ALA A 85 -8.94 5.06 -1.16
C ALA A 85 -10.04 4.37 -0.37
N TRP A 86 -10.07 3.04 -0.31
CA TRP A 86 -11.22 2.29 0.22
C TRP A 86 -11.05 1.78 1.65
N HIS A 87 -9.83 1.84 2.20
CA HIS A 87 -9.54 1.22 3.50
C HIS A 87 -8.69 2.11 4.42
N VAL A 88 -7.46 2.47 4.02
CA VAL A 88 -6.50 3.20 4.88
C VAL A 88 -6.97 4.64 5.15
N SER A 89 -7.57 5.34 4.18
CA SER A 89 -8.12 6.69 4.41
C SER A 89 -9.18 6.73 5.50
N ASP A 90 -9.85 5.59 5.75
CA ASP A 90 -10.95 5.46 6.69
C ASP A 90 -10.46 4.89 8.04
N GLY A 91 -9.14 4.85 8.26
CA GLY A 91 -8.51 4.34 9.48
C GLY A 91 -8.17 2.85 9.44
N GLY A 92 -8.32 2.21 8.28
CA GLY A 92 -7.94 0.81 8.06
C GLY A 92 -6.43 0.57 8.13
N THR A 93 -6.05 -0.70 8.26
CA THR A 93 -4.65 -1.13 8.31
C THR A 93 -4.03 -1.19 6.91
N ASN A 94 -2.71 -1.05 6.79
CA ASN A 94 -2.03 -1.17 5.51
C ASN A 94 -2.24 -2.55 4.86
N ARG A 95 -2.84 -2.55 3.66
CA ARG A 95 -3.13 -3.74 2.87
C ARG A 95 -2.93 -3.46 1.40
N TRP A 96 -2.75 -4.51 0.61
CA TRP A 96 -2.79 -4.42 -0.84
C TRP A 96 -4.09 -5.02 -1.35
N ILE A 97 -4.89 -4.22 -2.07
CA ILE A 97 -6.15 -4.66 -2.71
C ILE A 97 -5.91 -4.66 -4.22
N GLY A 98 -6.26 -5.72 -4.94
CA GLY A 98 -5.89 -5.84 -6.35
C GLY A 98 -4.44 -6.28 -6.55
N TYR A 99 -4.07 -7.45 -6.01
CA TYR A 99 -2.67 -7.95 -6.06
C TYR A 99 -2.24 -8.38 -7.48
N TYR A 100 -3.19 -8.83 -8.29
CA TYR A 100 -2.94 -9.27 -9.66
C TYR A 100 -3.57 -8.29 -10.65
N GLN A 101 -2.92 -8.10 -11.80
CA GLN A 101 -3.45 -7.23 -12.86
C GLN A 101 -4.84 -7.69 -13.30
N GLY A 102 -5.78 -6.75 -13.41
CA GLY A 102 -7.16 -7.03 -13.83
C GLY A 102 -8.04 -7.64 -12.74
N ASN A 103 -7.56 -7.65 -11.49
CA ASN A 103 -8.40 -7.91 -10.32
C ASN A 103 -9.36 -6.74 -10.09
N ALA A 104 -10.50 -7.01 -9.46
CA ALA A 104 -11.58 -6.06 -9.22
C ALA A 104 -12.11 -6.18 -7.77
N ASP A 105 -11.26 -6.61 -6.83
CA ASP A 105 -11.63 -6.86 -5.43
C ASP A 105 -12.17 -5.57 -4.77
N GLU A 106 -11.72 -4.40 -5.20
CA GLU A 106 -12.22 -3.12 -4.72
C GLU A 106 -13.68 -2.84 -5.13
N TYR A 107 -14.21 -3.54 -6.16
CA TYR A 107 -15.59 -3.32 -6.62
C TYR A 107 -16.62 -3.69 -5.56
N ILE A 108 -16.26 -4.62 -4.67
CA ILE A 108 -17.07 -5.10 -3.57
C ILE A 108 -17.54 -3.93 -2.67
N TYR A 109 -16.76 -2.86 -2.55
CA TYR A 109 -17.10 -1.69 -1.74
C TYR A 109 -18.36 -0.95 -2.22
N TRP A 110 -18.67 -0.96 -3.52
CA TRP A 110 -19.91 -0.37 -4.04
C TRP A 110 -20.93 -1.41 -4.48
N GLU A 111 -20.51 -2.62 -4.85
CA GLU A 111 -21.42 -3.71 -5.18
C GLU A 111 -22.22 -4.20 -3.96
N ASP A 112 -21.64 -4.18 -2.76
CA ASP A 112 -22.36 -4.49 -1.52
C ASP A 112 -23.14 -3.28 -0.95
N GLY A 113 -22.99 -2.11 -1.60
CA GLY A 113 -23.60 -0.85 -1.25
C GLY A 113 -23.02 -0.20 0.01
N SER A 114 -21.79 -0.50 0.41
CA SER A 114 -21.07 0.27 1.44
C SER A 114 -20.80 1.70 0.95
N TYR A 115 -20.61 1.86 -0.36
CA TYR A 115 -20.63 3.13 -1.06
C TYR A 115 -21.67 3.08 -2.19
N ILE A 116 -22.20 4.24 -2.57
CA ILE A 116 -23.12 4.37 -3.70
C ILE A 116 -22.40 5.12 -4.83
N GLU A 117 -22.55 4.63 -6.05
CA GLU A 117 -22.09 5.35 -7.22
C GLU A 117 -22.95 6.61 -7.40
N VAL A 118 -22.29 7.74 -7.67
CA VAL A 118 -22.96 9.00 -7.99
C VAL A 118 -22.63 9.39 -9.42
N THR A 119 -23.62 9.95 -10.12
CA THR A 119 -23.42 10.42 -11.49
C THR A 119 -22.82 11.82 -11.51
N GLY A 120 -21.80 12.03 -12.34
CA GLY A 120 -21.14 13.33 -12.49
C GLY A 120 -20.02 13.58 -11.48
N PHE A 121 -20.02 14.75 -10.86
CA PHE A 121 -18.97 15.15 -9.93
C PHE A 121 -19.14 14.44 -8.58
N VAL A 122 -18.10 13.69 -8.15
CA VAL A 122 -18.07 13.09 -6.82
C VAL A 122 -17.77 14.20 -5.79
N PRO A 123 -18.67 14.49 -4.84
CA PRO A 123 -18.44 15.54 -3.85
C PRO A 123 -17.37 15.14 -2.84
N TYR A 124 -16.88 16.13 -2.09
CA TYR A 124 -16.10 15.88 -0.89
C TYR A 124 -17.01 15.73 0.34
N PRO A 125 -16.77 14.74 1.22
CA PRO A 125 -15.82 13.63 1.07
C PRO A 125 -16.37 12.55 0.12
N GLY A 126 -15.51 11.98 -0.70
CA GLY A 126 -15.89 10.97 -1.67
C GLY A 126 -14.69 10.15 -2.15
N LYS A 127 -15.00 9.07 -2.87
CA LYS A 127 -14.02 8.12 -3.41
C LYS A 127 -14.26 7.94 -4.90
N VAL A 128 -13.20 7.75 -5.65
CA VAL A 128 -13.22 7.67 -7.12
C VAL A 128 -12.47 6.42 -7.54
N ASN A 129 -12.99 5.71 -8.55
CA ASN A 129 -12.31 4.59 -9.19
C ASN A 129 -12.33 4.76 -10.72
N TRP A 130 -11.19 4.56 -11.38
CA TRP A 130 -11.07 4.55 -12.83
C TRP A 130 -10.77 3.14 -13.32
N SER A 131 -11.77 2.49 -13.93
CA SER A 131 -11.63 1.13 -14.48
C SER A 131 -10.62 1.06 -15.64
N SER A 132 -10.46 2.13 -16.42
CA SER A 132 -9.49 2.20 -17.52
C SER A 132 -8.04 2.37 -17.04
N GLY A 133 -7.85 2.73 -15.77
CA GLY A 133 -6.54 3.05 -15.20
C GLY A 133 -6.13 2.17 -14.02
N ASP A 134 -7.01 1.26 -13.54
CA ASP A 134 -6.79 0.47 -12.33
C ASP A 134 -6.30 1.35 -11.17
N HIS A 135 -7.10 2.39 -10.90
CA HIS A 135 -6.69 3.47 -10.01
C HIS A 135 -7.85 3.97 -9.16
N SER A 136 -7.59 4.15 -7.87
CA SER A 136 -8.54 4.77 -6.95
C SER A 136 -7.93 5.97 -6.22
N ALA A 137 -8.78 6.92 -5.87
CA ALA A 137 -8.44 8.13 -5.14
C ALA A 137 -9.55 8.56 -4.18
N ILE A 138 -9.23 9.46 -3.26
CA ILE A 138 -10.22 10.22 -2.49
C ILE A 138 -10.32 11.65 -3.02
N THR A 139 -11.50 12.25 -2.92
CA THR A 139 -11.70 13.66 -3.24
C THR A 139 -11.18 14.57 -2.12
N THR A 140 -11.02 15.85 -2.43
CA THR A 140 -10.65 16.89 -1.46
C THR A 140 -11.65 18.03 -1.50
N GLU A 141 -11.57 18.94 -0.52
CA GLU A 141 -12.40 20.16 -0.47
C GLU A 141 -12.28 21.04 -1.73
N ASN A 142 -11.19 20.90 -2.49
CA ASN A 142 -10.97 21.58 -3.77
C ASN A 142 -11.43 20.67 -4.93
N PRO A 143 -12.49 21.05 -5.68
CA PRO A 143 -12.95 20.27 -6.82
C PRO A 143 -11.86 20.02 -7.86
N GLY A 144 -11.76 18.78 -8.33
CA GLY A 144 -10.72 18.36 -9.28
C GLY A 144 -9.38 18.04 -8.64
N VAL A 145 -9.18 18.31 -7.34
CA VAL A 145 -7.99 17.90 -6.60
C VAL A 145 -8.29 16.63 -5.81
N LEU A 146 -7.41 15.65 -5.96
CA LEU A 146 -7.55 14.28 -5.47
C LEU A 146 -6.34 13.89 -4.61
N ILE A 147 -6.50 12.87 -3.77
CA ILE A 147 -5.40 12.23 -3.06
C ILE A 147 -5.37 10.74 -3.38
N SER A 148 -4.22 10.23 -3.82
CA SER A 148 -4.04 8.81 -4.10
C SER A 148 -2.59 8.38 -4.00
N LYS A 149 -2.34 7.11 -3.64
CA LYS A 149 -1.06 6.44 -3.93
C LYS A 149 -0.95 6.22 -5.42
N TRP A 150 0.25 6.24 -5.98
CA TRP A 150 0.49 5.71 -7.32
C TRP A 150 1.17 4.36 -7.20
N ASN A 151 0.37 3.29 -7.18
CA ASN A 151 0.84 1.94 -6.92
C ASN A 151 1.62 1.89 -5.57
N GLU A 152 2.82 1.31 -5.51
CA GLU A 152 3.72 1.30 -4.34
C GLU A 152 4.53 2.60 -4.11
N TYR A 153 4.39 3.60 -4.98
CA TYR A 153 5.13 4.87 -4.94
C TYR A 153 4.42 5.92 -4.06
N PRO A 154 4.77 7.22 -4.06
CA PRO A 154 4.20 8.20 -3.14
C PRO A 154 2.67 8.26 -3.07
N LEU A 155 2.18 8.64 -1.90
CA LEU A 155 0.87 9.25 -1.68
C LEU A 155 0.94 10.72 -2.07
N MET A 156 0.07 11.14 -2.99
CA MET A 156 0.16 12.48 -3.58
C MET A 156 -1.21 13.15 -3.57
N ARG A 157 -1.21 14.46 -3.30
CA ARG A 157 -2.31 15.35 -3.70
C ARG A 157 -2.00 15.89 -5.09
N HIS A 158 -2.92 15.73 -6.02
CA HIS A 158 -2.74 16.09 -7.44
C HIS A 158 -4.09 16.46 -8.08
N ALA A 159 -4.06 17.02 -9.29
CA ALA A 159 -5.23 17.41 -10.08
C ALA A 159 -5.29 16.65 -11.41
#